data_AF-A0A379ZJI6-F1
#
_entry.id   AF-A0A379ZJI6-F1
#
_cell.length_a   1.000
_cell.length_b   1.000
_cell.length_c   1.000
_cell.angle_alpha   90.00
_cell.angle_beta   90.00
_cell.angle_gamma   90.00
#
_symmetry.space_group_name_H-M   'P 1'
#
loop_
_entity.id
_entity.type
_entity.pdbx_description
1 polymer ?
#
loop_
_entity_poly.entity_id
_entity_poly.type
_entity_poly.pdbx_seq_one_letter_code
_entity_poly.pdbx_strand_id
1 'polypeptide(L)'
;MTGHIDNVTQLIIGQKYYSQLPDEIKKALTLSCEEAGNYMTRLIIQADKQDREKMKAAGVTVIEVDRELFRQASKSAYQKFPEWTPGLYDKLQGYLE
;
A
#
# COMPACT_ATOMS: atom_id res chain seq x y z
N MET A 1 17.00 2.53 3.87
CA MET A 1 15.62 3.03 4.07
C MET A 1 14.91 2.16 5.11
N THR A 2 13.92 2.66 5.86
CA THR A 2 13.21 1.84 6.87
C THR A 2 12.11 0.94 6.28
N GLY A 3 11.42 1.38 5.22
CA GLY A 3 10.35 0.61 4.57
C GLY A 3 9.27 0.14 5.55
N HIS A 4 8.79 1.04 6.40
CA HIS A 4 7.90 0.72 7.52
C HIS A 4 6.43 0.62 7.12
N ILE A 5 6.06 1.07 5.91
CA ILE A 5 4.72 0.96 5.32
C ILE A 5 4.89 0.65 3.83
N ASP A 6 4.28 -0.44 3.37
CA ASP A 6 4.05 -0.70 1.95
C ASP A 6 2.71 -0.07 1.58
N ASN A 7 2.76 1.05 0.86
CA ASN A 7 1.57 1.87 0.62
C ASN A 7 0.71 1.27 -0.50
N VAL A 8 -0.56 1.02 -0.21
CA VAL A 8 -1.56 0.57 -1.18
C VAL A 8 -2.54 1.71 -1.43
N THR A 9 -2.84 1.98 -2.70
CA THR A 9 -3.84 2.99 -3.10
C THR A 9 -5.10 2.30 -3.59
N GLN A 10 -6.25 2.75 -3.11
CA GLN A 10 -7.56 2.26 -3.52
C GLN A 10 -8.27 3.31 -4.37
N LEU A 11 -8.95 2.87 -5.42
CA LEU A 11 -9.88 3.69 -6.19
C LEU A 11 -11.29 3.44 -5.63
N ILE A 12 -11.92 4.49 -5.11
CA ILE A 12 -13.19 4.40 -4.39
C ILE A 12 -14.25 5.21 -5.12
N ILE A 13 -15.45 4.67 -5.21
CA ILE A 13 -16.64 5.32 -5.76
C ILE A 13 -17.78 5.26 -4.74
N GLY A 14 -18.62 6.30 -4.69
CA GLY A 14 -19.75 6.34 -3.79
C GLY A 14 -20.78 5.25 -4.11
N GLN A 15 -21.11 4.39 -3.14
CA GLN A 15 -21.98 3.23 -3.35
C GLN A 15 -23.35 3.59 -3.95
N LYS A 16 -23.98 4.68 -3.49
CA LYS A 16 -25.29 5.12 -4.00
C LYS A 16 -25.25 5.39 -5.51
N TYR A 17 -24.17 6.01 -5.99
CA TYR A 17 -24.00 6.30 -7.40
C TYR A 17 -23.64 5.03 -8.18
N TYR A 18 -22.69 4.24 -7.68
CA TYR A 18 -22.28 2.99 -8.33
C TYR A 18 -23.44 2.02 -8.56
N SER A 19 -24.34 1.88 -7.58
CA SER A 19 -25.53 1.02 -7.71
C SER A 19 -26.49 1.45 -8.82
N GLN A 20 -26.51 2.73 -9.18
CA GLN A 20 -27.37 3.28 -10.23
C GLN A 20 -26.80 3.08 -11.64
N LEU A 21 -25.52 2.70 -11.76
CA LEU A 21 -24.88 2.49 -13.05
C LEU A 21 -25.41 1.23 -13.74
N PRO A 22 -25.48 1.22 -15.08
CA PRO A 22 -25.70 -0.01 -15.85
C PRO A 22 -24.61 -1.04 -15.57
N ASP A 23 -24.94 -2.32 -15.63
CA ASP A 23 -24.00 -3.40 -15.29
C ASP A 23 -22.79 -3.46 -16.24
N GLU A 24 -22.97 -3.09 -17.50
CA GLU A 24 -21.86 -2.94 -18.46
C GLU A 24 -20.87 -1.87 -18.01
N ILE A 25 -21.36 -0.74 -17.49
CA ILE A 25 -20.51 0.35 -16.98
C ILE A 25 -19.80 -0.09 -15.70
N LYS A 26 -20.49 -0.78 -14.78
CA LYS A 26 -19.86 -1.36 -13.59
C LYS A 26 -18.71 -2.29 -13.96
N LYS A 27 -18.95 -3.19 -14.93
CA LYS A 27 -17.93 -4.12 -15.43
C LYS A 27 -16.74 -3.38 -16.06
N ALA A 28 -17.00 -2.39 -16.91
CA ALA A 28 -15.95 -1.60 -17.54
C ALA A 28 -15.11 -0.82 -16.50
N LEU A 29 -15.75 -0.26 -15.47
CA LEU A 29 -15.06 0.40 -14.37
C LEU A 29 -14.15 -0.56 -13.60
N THR A 30 -14.64 -1.74 -13.21
CA THR A 30 -13.81 -2.72 -12.49
C THR A 30 -12.59 -3.14 -13.31
N LEU A 31 -12.79 -3.54 -14.57
CA LEU A 31 -11.70 -3.98 -15.45
C LEU A 31 -10.65 -2.87 -15.67
N SER A 32 -11.11 -1.65 -15.98
CA SER A 32 -10.19 -0.53 -16.18
C SER A 32 -9.44 -0.13 -14.91
N CYS A 33 -10.08 -0.22 -13.73
CA CYS A 33 -9.40 0.01 -12.45
C CYS A 33 -8.33 -1.05 -12.16
N GLU A 34 -8.58 -2.32 -12.46
CA GLU A 34 -7.58 -3.40 -12.32
C GLU A 34 -6.38 -3.17 -13.25
N GLU A 35 -6.64 -2.86 -14.51
CA GLU A 35 -5.59 -2.52 -15.49
C GLU A 35 -4.78 -1.29 -15.04
N ALA A 36 -5.45 -0.23 -14.60
CA ALA A 36 -4.82 0.98 -14.10
C ALA A 36 -3.98 0.71 -12.84
N GLY A 37 -4.47 -0.12 -11.90
CA GLY A 37 -3.74 -0.50 -10.69
C GLY A 37 -2.45 -1.26 -11.02
N ASN A 38 -2.52 -2.21 -11.96
CA ASN A 38 -1.35 -2.94 -12.44
C ASN A 38 -0.35 -2.01 -13.15
N TYR A 39 -0.85 -1.09 -13.98
CA TYR A 39 -0.02 -0.10 -14.68
C TYR A 39 0.68 0.86 -13.70
N MET A 40 -0.07 1.44 -12.77
CA MET A 40 0.44 2.33 -11.74
C MET A 40 1.50 1.65 -10.87
N THR A 41 1.28 0.39 -10.48
CA THR A 41 2.25 -0.39 -9.69
C THR A 41 3.60 -0.48 -10.41
N ARG A 42 3.60 -0.78 -11.72
CA ARG A 42 4.84 -0.82 -12.52
C ARG A 42 5.53 0.53 -12.59
N LEU A 43 4.76 1.61 -12.80
CA LEU A 43 5.31 2.96 -12.85
C LEU A 43 5.95 3.38 -11.52
N ILE A 44 5.29 3.10 -10.38
CA ILE A 44 5.80 3.47 -9.06
C ILE A 44 7.11 2.73 -8.76
N ILE A 45 7.19 1.43 -9.04
CA ILE A 45 8.44 0.65 -8.84
C ILE A 45 9.59 1.23 -9.66
N GLN A 46 9.31 1.69 -10.89
CA GLN A 46 10.31 2.34 -11.72
C GLN A 46 10.70 3.72 -11.18
N ALA A 47 9.71 4.57 -10.86
CA ALA A 47 9.92 5.91 -10.34
C ALA A 47 10.71 5.89 -9.03
N ASP A 48 10.38 4.97 -8.11
CA ASP A 48 11.06 4.82 -6.82
C ASP A 48 12.58 4.54 -6.99
N LYS A 49 12.97 3.76 -8.00
CA LYS A 49 14.40 3.58 -8.34
C LYS A 49 15.02 4.86 -8.89
N GLN A 50 14.33 5.55 -9.81
CA GLN A 50 14.84 6.77 -10.44
C GLN A 50 14.99 7.91 -9.43
N ASP A 51 14.01 8.08 -8.55
CA ASP A 51 13.97 9.16 -7.58
C ASP A 51 15.01 8.95 -6.48
N ARG A 52 15.32 7.71 -6.10
CA ARG A 52 16.48 7.40 -5.25
C ARG A 52 17.79 7.92 -5.84
N GLU A 53 18.03 7.68 -7.13
CA GLU A 53 19.25 8.16 -7.78
C GLU A 53 19.28 9.69 -7.90
N LYS A 54 18.12 10.33 -8.18
CA LYS A 54 18.02 11.79 -8.14
C LYS A 54 18.33 12.37 -6.77
N MET A 55 17.83 11.74 -5.70
CA MET A 55 18.13 12.16 -4.32
C MET A 55 19.63 12.07 -4.03
N LYS A 56 20.29 10.96 -4.40
CA LYS A 56 21.76 10.83 -4.25
C LYS A 56 22.51 11.90 -5.04
N ALA A 57 22.11 12.15 -6.30
CA ALA A 57 22.71 13.18 -7.14
C ALA A 57 22.53 14.59 -6.56
N ALA A 58 21.44 14.83 -5.84
CA ALA A 58 21.19 16.07 -5.11
C ALA A 58 21.95 16.15 -3.77
N GLY A 59 22.80 15.17 -3.44
CA GLY A 59 23.63 15.15 -2.23
C GLY A 59 23.00 14.45 -1.03
N VAL A 60 21.88 13.73 -1.19
CA VAL A 60 21.26 12.96 -0.10
C VAL A 60 22.01 11.65 0.11
N THR A 61 22.47 11.41 1.34
CA THR A 61 23.01 10.10 1.75
C THR A 61 21.87 9.13 2.08
N VAL A 62 21.78 8.04 1.32
CA VAL A 62 20.82 6.96 1.59
C VAL A 62 21.42 5.98 2.59
N ILE A 63 20.76 5.79 3.74
CA ILE A 63 21.20 4.88 4.80
C ILE A 63 20.31 3.64 4.81
N GLU A 64 20.91 2.47 4.61
CA GLU A 64 20.25 1.19 4.83
C GLU A 64 20.31 0.79 6.30
N VAL A 65 19.22 0.22 6.81
CA VAL A 65 19.05 -0.12 8.22
C VAL A 65 18.55 -1.55 8.38
N ASP A 66 18.81 -2.14 9.54
CA ASP A 66 18.19 -3.40 9.90
C ASP A 66 16.69 -3.19 10.18
N ARG A 67 15.86 -3.55 9.19
CA ARG A 67 14.40 -3.38 9.25
C ARG A 67 13.76 -4.24 10.35
N GLU A 68 14.40 -5.32 10.78
CA GLU A 68 13.86 -6.20 11.82
C GLU A 68 13.80 -5.48 13.18
N LEU A 69 14.82 -4.70 13.52
CA LEU A 69 14.84 -3.90 14.74
C LEU A 69 13.65 -2.92 14.81
N PHE A 70 13.35 -2.26 13.69
CA PHE A 70 12.21 -1.35 13.60
C PHE A 70 10.86 -2.10 13.65
N ARG A 71 10.76 -3.23 12.95
CA ARG A 71 9.56 -4.09 12.97
C ARG A 71 9.23 -4.52 14.39
N GLN A 72 10.21 -5.03 15.14
CA GLN A 72 10.03 -5.45 16.53
C GLN A 72 9.65 -4.27 17.43
N ALA A 73 10.34 -3.13 17.31
CA ALA A 73 10.03 -1.93 18.08
C ALA A 73 8.61 -1.40 17.85
N SER A 74 8.08 -1.56 16.62
CA SER A 74 6.72 -1.11 16.26
C SER A 74 5.58 -2.02 16.74
N LYS A 75 5.85 -3.25 17.22
CA LYS A 75 4.80 -4.24 17.53
C LYS A 75 3.73 -3.74 18.51
N SER A 76 4.12 -2.90 19.47
CA SER A 76 3.18 -2.34 20.45
C SER A 76 2.11 -1.43 19.84
N ALA A 77 2.32 -0.92 18.62
CA ALA A 77 1.35 -0.09 17.92
C ALA A 77 0.04 -0.84 17.62
N TYR A 78 0.11 -2.15 17.32
CA TYR A 78 -1.07 -2.96 17.00
C TYR A 78 -1.99 -3.19 18.20
N GLN A 79 -1.55 -2.87 19.42
CA GLN A 79 -2.36 -2.95 20.65
C GLN A 79 -3.07 -1.64 20.97
N LYS A 80 -2.88 -0.58 20.17
CA LYS A 80 -3.44 0.75 20.43
C LYS A 80 -4.83 0.98 19.84
N PHE A 81 -5.42 -0.03 19.21
CA PHE A 81 -6.70 0.06 18.50
C PHE A 81 -7.76 -0.86 19.15
N PRO A 82 -8.38 -0.44 20.26
CA PRO A 82 -9.37 -1.26 20.98
C PRO A 82 -10.64 -1.57 20.16
N GLU A 83 -10.90 -0.81 19.12
CA GLU A 83 -12.02 -0.99 18.19
C GLU A 83 -11.77 -2.11 17.16
N TRP A 84 -10.54 -2.59 17.03
CA TRP A 84 -10.23 -3.68 16.11
C TRP A 84 -10.86 -4.99 16.57
N THR A 85 -11.25 -5.81 15.59
CA THR A 85 -11.68 -7.18 15.87
C THR A 85 -10.59 -7.93 16.62
N PRO A 86 -10.92 -8.64 17.73
CA PRO A 86 -9.92 -9.40 18.48
C PRO A 86 -9.13 -10.36 17.58
N GLY A 87 -7.80 -10.34 17.70
CA GLY A 87 -6.90 -11.18 16.91
C GLY A 87 -6.71 -10.75 15.44
N LEU A 88 -7.17 -9.57 15.04
CA LEU A 88 -7.04 -9.09 13.65
C LEU A 88 -5.59 -9.09 13.16
N TYR A 89 -4.65 -8.58 13.97
CA TYR A 89 -3.24 -8.51 13.57
C TYR A 89 -2.64 -9.90 13.31
N ASP A 90 -2.80 -10.84 14.25
CA ASP A 90 -2.28 -12.20 14.12
C ASP A 90 -2.89 -12.93 12.92
N LYS A 91 -4.19 -12.73 12.69
CA LYS A 91 -4.88 -13.27 11.52
C LYS A 91 -4.29 -12.74 10.21
N LEU A 92 -4.02 -11.45 10.12
CA LEU A 92 -3.44 -10.86 8.91
C LEU A 92 -1.98 -11.29 8.69
N GLN A 93 -1.19 -11.45 9.75
CA GLN A 93 0.17 -12.00 9.63
C GLN A 93 0.17 -13.41 9.04
N GLY A 94 -0.78 -14.26 9.43
CA GLY A 94 -0.93 -15.60 8.86
C GLY A 94 -1.32 -15.65 7.37
N TYR A 95 -1.68 -14.52 6.75
CA TYR A 95 -1.89 -14.42 5.29
C TYR A 95 -0.65 -13.98 4.52
N LEU A 96 0.40 -13.52 5.22
CA LEU A 96 1.62 -12.99 4.65
C LEU A 96 2.79 -13.99 4.73
N GLU A 97 2.61 -15.10 5.46
CA GLU A 97 3.50 -16.27 5.52
C GLU A 97 3.15 -17.30 4.45
#